data_AF-A0A3D4FMD4-F1
#
_entry.id   AF-A0A3D4FMD4-F1
#
_cell.length_a   1.000
_cell.length_b   1.000
_cell.length_c   1.000
_cell.angle_alpha   90.00
_cell.angle_beta   90.00
_cell.angle_gamma   90.00
#
_symmetry.space_group_name_H-M   'P 1'
#
loop_
_entity.id
_entity.type
_entity.pdbx_description
1 polymer ?
#
loop_
_entity_poly.entity_id
_entity_poly.type
_entity_poly.pdbx_seq_one_letter_code
_entity_poly.pdbx_strand_id
1 'polypeptide(L)' 'MFKLDEYNNSIDADTIKKIDTMIEIMEGLEDSNNNVQDQYNDIQIEQIGPTGPTGPTGPTGATGATGATGAT' A
#
# COMPACT_ATOMS: atom_id res chain seq x y z
N MET A 1 56.89 25.42 -9.47
CA MET A 1 56.56 24.14 -8.81
C MET A 1 55.53 24.47 -7.75
N PHE A 2 54.24 24.32 -8.08
CA PHE A 2 53.14 24.58 -7.15
C PHE A 2 53.13 23.44 -6.13
N LYS A 3 53.27 23.76 -4.84
CA LYS A 3 53.27 22.77 -3.77
C LYS A 3 51.86 22.18 -3.67
N LEU A 4 51.72 20.90 -3.97
CA LEU A 4 50.46 20.15 -3.80
C LEU A 4 50.00 20.09 -2.33
N ASP A 5 50.87 20.47 -1.40
CA ASP A 5 50.67 20.40 0.04
C ASP A 5 49.61 21.39 0.58
N GLU A 6 49.23 22.41 -0.20
CA GLU A 6 48.18 23.40 0.16
C GLU A 6 46.75 22.92 -0.12
N TYR A 7 46.57 21.80 -0.82
CA TYR A 7 45.25 21.16 -1.00
C TYR A 7 44.97 20.13 0.10
N ASN A 8 45.56 20.30 1.29
CA ASN A 8 45.14 19.55 2.47
C ASN A 8 43.83 20.15 3.00
N ASN A 9 42.76 19.74 2.32
CA ASN A 9 41.36 19.62 2.68
C ASN A 9 41.03 19.69 4.18
N SER A 10 41.27 20.83 4.82
CA SER A 10 40.88 21.08 6.21
C SER A 10 39.38 21.35 6.22
N ILE A 11 38.59 20.28 6.34
CA ILE A 11 37.17 20.40 6.68
C ILE A 11 37.11 21.16 8.01
N ASP A 12 36.64 22.40 7.99
CA ASP A 12 36.52 23.22 9.19
C ASP A 12 35.43 22.66 10.13
N ALA A 13 35.49 23.02 11.41
CA ALA A 13 34.58 22.50 12.44
C ALA A 13 33.10 22.82 12.17
N ASP A 14 32.80 23.93 11.49
CA ASP A 14 31.43 24.29 11.13
C ASP A 14 30.92 23.39 10.00
N THR A 15 31.78 23.02 9.06
CA THR A 15 31.48 22.05 8.01
C THR A 15 31.26 20.66 8.59
N ILE A 16 32.07 20.22 9.57
CA ILE A 16 31.87 18.95 10.28
C ILE A 16 30.52 18.95 11.01
N LYS A 17 30.21 20.01 11.76
CA LYS A 17 28.95 20.12 12.49
C LYS A 17 27.73 20.11 11.56
N LYS A 18 27.84 20.73 10.38
CA LYS A 18 26.80 20.65 9.34
C LYS A 18 26.65 19.22 8.82
N ILE A 19 27.75 18.50 8.59
CA ILE A 19 27.71 17.10 8.17
C ILE A 19 27.07 16.23 9.25
N ASP A 20 27.45 16.38 10.52
CA ASP A 20 26.85 15.64 11.64
C ASP A 20 25.34 15.88 11.72
N THR A 21 24.92 17.14 11.61
CA THR A 21 23.50 17.51 11.59
C THR A 21 22.78 16.86 10.40
N MET A 22 23.42 16.82 9.23
CA MET A 22 22.84 16.17 8.06
C MET A 22 22.74 14.65 8.22
N ILE A 23 23.72 14.02 8.87
CA ILE A 23 23.70 12.57 9.19
C ILE A 23 22.55 12.27 10.15
N GLU A 24 22.41 13.03 11.23
CA GLU A 24 21.32 12.88 12.20
C GLU A 24 19.94 13.01 11.53
N ILE A 25 19.79 13.97 10.60
CA ILE A 25 18.56 14.11 9.81
C ILE A 25 18.34 12.91 8.89
N MET A 26 19.37 12.40 8.21
CA MET A 26 19.25 11.25 7.30
C MET A 26 18.87 9.98 8.05
N GLU A 27 19.49 9.70 9.19
CA GLU A 27 19.15 8.57 10.06
C GLU A 27 17.71 8.67 10.56
N GLY A 28 17.28 9.84 11.05
CA GLY A 28 15.90 10.05 11.49
C GLY A 28 14.86 9.92 10.38
N LEU A 29 15.23 10.22 9.13
CA LEU A 29 14.37 10.02 7.96
C LEU A 29 14.27 8.54 7.57
N GLU A 30 15.34 7.77 7.71
CA GLU A 30 15.33 6.31 7.47
C GLU A 30 14.40 5.60 8.47
N ASP A 31 14.49 5.95 9.76
CA ASP A 31 13.60 5.44 10.80
C ASP A 31 12.13 5.80 10.53
N SER A 32 11.87 7.05 10.13
CA SER A 32 10.53 7.52 9.79
C SER A 32 9.95 6.77 8.58
N ASN A 33 10.77 6.44 7.59
CA ASN A 33 10.35 5.70 6.41
C ASN A 33 9.98 4.25 6.76
N ASN A 34 10.78 3.59 7.60
CA ASN A 34 10.51 2.23 8.06
C ASN A 34 9.20 2.15 8.87
N ASN A 35 8.94 3.13 9.75
CA ASN A 35 7.69 3.20 10.53
C ASN A 35 6.43 3.28 9.65
N VAL A 36 6.47 4.08 8.58
CA VAL A 36 5.33 4.19 7.64
C VAL A 36 5.11 2.88 6.87
N GLN A 37 6.18 2.16 6.52
CA GLN A 37 6.06 0.83 5.89
C GLN A 37 5.44 -0.19 6.84
N ASP A 38 5.87 -0.21 8.10
CA ASP A 38 5.30 -1.09 9.13
C ASP A 38 3.80 -0.79 9.33
N GLN A 39 3.42 0.49 9.40
CA GLN A 39 2.02 0.91 9.46
C GLN A 39 1.20 0.50 8.22
N TYR A 40 1.79 0.60 7.01
CA TYR A 40 1.13 0.17 5.78
C TYR A 40 0.92 -1.35 5.75
N ASN A 41 1.91 -2.11 6.22
CA ASN A 41 1.85 -3.57 6.30
C ASN A 41 0.79 -4.04 7.31
N ASP A 42 0.62 -3.34 8.43
CA ASP A 42 -0.42 -3.62 9.42
C ASP A 42 -1.84 -3.35 8.88
N ILE A 43 -2.01 -2.38 7.98
CA ILE A 43 -3.31 -2.03 7.37
C ILE A 43 -3.68 -2.98 6.22
N GLN A 44 -2.72 -3.67 5.59
CA GLN A 44 -2.96 -4.52 4.42
C GLN A 44 -3.69 -5.85 4.70
N ILE A 45 -4.03 -6.18 5.94
CA ILE A 45 -4.65 -7.48 6.30
C ILE A 45 -6.07 -7.31 6.85
N GLU A 46 -6.97 -6.71 6.07
CA GLU A 46 -8.40 -7.05 6.17
C GLU A 46 -8.90 -7.46 4.79
N GLN A 47 -8.53 -8.70 4.45
CA GLN A 47 -9.02 -9.45 3.31
C GLN A 47 -10.54 -9.32 3.25
N ILE A 48 -11.06 -8.71 2.17
CA ILE A 48 -12.50 -8.65 1.89
C ILE A 48 -13.06 -10.06 2.11
N GLY A 49 -14.01 -10.18 3.04
CA GLY A 49 -14.61 -11.47 3.38
C GLY A 49 -15.20 -12.16 2.15
N PRO A 50 -15.41 -13.48 2.18
CA PRO A 50 -15.94 -14.20 1.03
C PRO A 50 -17.28 -13.61 0.60
N THR A 51 -17.53 -13.57 -0.72
CA THR A 51 -18.87 -13.26 -1.25
C THR A 51 -19.91 -14.19 -0.60
N GLY A 52 -21.03 -13.63 -0.17
CA GLY A 52 -22.13 -14.40 0.41
C GLY A 52 -22.71 -15.45 -0.56
N PRO A 53 -23.50 -16.43 -0.07
CA PRO A 53 -24.09 -17.45 -0.92
C PRO A 53 -25.07 -16.84 -1.93
N THR A 54 -25.21 -17.49 -3.09
CA THR A 54 -26.27 -17.18 -4.06
C THR A 54 -27.64 -17.39 -3.43
N GLY A 55 -28.60 -16.51 -3.73
CA GLY A 55 -29.99 -16.63 -3.26
C GLY A 55 -30.73 -17.86 -3.83
N PRO A 56 -31.91 -18.21 -3.26
CA PRO A 56 -32.70 -19.35 -3.72
C PRO A 56 -33.23 -19.14 -5.15
N THR A 57 -33.47 -20.24 -5.87
CA THR A 57 -34.19 -20.23 -7.16
C THR A 57 -35.62 -19.71 -6.98
N GLY A 58 -36.12 -18.95 -7.96
CA GLY A 58 -37.50 -18.44 -7.97
C GLY A 58 -38.58 -19.53 -8.11
N PRO A 59 -39.86 -19.20 -7.87
CA PRO A 59 -40.96 -20.15 -7.96
C PRO A 59 -41.17 -20.65 -9.40
N THR A 60 -41.66 -21.89 -9.53
CA THR A 60 -42.12 -22.45 -10.82
C THR A 60 -43.32 -21.65 -11.35
N GLY A 61 -43.40 -21.44 -12.67
CA GLY A 61 -44.51 -20.74 -13.32
C GLY A 61 -45.85 -21.49 -13.23
N ALA A 62 -46.96 -20.78 -13.45
CA ALA A 62 -48.29 -21.36 -13.43
C ALA A 62 -48.47 -22.43 -14.54
N THR A 63 -49.22 -23.50 -14.23
CA THR A 63 -49.63 -24.49 -15.22
C THR A 63 -50.50 -23.84 -16.31
N GLY A 64 -50.30 -24.26 -17.58
CA GLY A 64 -51.07 -23.73 -18.72
C GLY A 64 -52.55 -24.13 -18.68
N ALA A 65 -53.38 -23.37 -19.40
CA ALA A 65 -54.81 -23.64 -19.50
C ALA A 65 -55.10 -24.99 -20.17
N THR A 66 -56.09 -25.72 -19.66
CA THR A 66 -56.60 -26.94 -20.29
C THR A 66 -57.21 -26.62 -21.66
N GLY A 67 -56.94 -27.45 -22.67
CA GLY A 67 -57.43 -27.27 -24.04
C GLY A 67 -58.94 -27.38 -24.16
N ALA A 68 -59.51 -26.75 -25.19
CA ALA A 68 -60.94 -26.82 -25.48
C ALA A 68 -61.38 -28.26 -25.79
N THR A 69 -62.47 -28.71 -25.17
CA THR A 69 -63.12 -29.99 -25.51
C THR A 69 -63.67 -29.89 -26.93
N GLY A 70 -63.35 -30.86 -27.79
CA GLY A 70 -63.70 -30.82 -29.22
C GLY A 70 -65.21 -30.77 -29.45
N ALA A 71 -65.63 -29.94 -30.40
CA ALA A 71 -67.00 -29.92 -30.90
C ALA A 71 -67.24 -31.15 -31.79
N THR A 72 -68.35 -31.85 -31.55
CA THR A 72 -68.84 -33.01 -32.31
C THR A 72 -69.39 -32.64 -33.68
#